data_AF-A0A926WB69-F1
#
_entry.id   AF-A0A926WB69-F1
#
_cell.length_a   1.000
_cell.length_b   1.000
_cell.length_c   1.000
_cell.angle_alpha   90.00
_cell.angle_beta   90.00
_cell.angle_gamma   90.00
#
_symmetry.space_group_name_H-M   'P 1'
#
loop_
_entity.id
_entity.type
_entity.pdbx_description
1 polymer ?
#
loop_
_entity_poly.entity_id
_entity_poly.type
_entity_poly.pdbx_seq_one_letter_code
_entity_poly.pdbx_strand_id
1 'polypeptide(L)' 'MKLLLEATLLFGENTNYTTSNFQKLMELRQVARGDEARRIGELVEKFISQSPPDVMKQIMSMI' A
#
# COMPACT_ATOMS: atom_id res chain seq x y z
N MET A 1 15.45 -5.13 -1.43
CA MET A 1 15.73 -4.26 -0.25
C MET A 1 15.33 -2.80 -0.45
N LYS A 2 15.37 -2.22 -1.66
CA LYS A 2 14.89 -0.84 -1.89
C LYS A 2 13.35 -0.71 -1.86
N LEU A 3 12.62 -1.71 -2.36
CA LEU A 3 11.15 -1.65 -2.53
C LEU A 3 10.41 -1.72 -1.19
N LEU A 4 10.85 -2.60 -0.29
CA LEU A 4 10.21 -2.73 1.02
C LEU A 4 10.35 -1.46 1.86
N LEU A 5 11.52 -0.81 1.83
CA LEU A 5 11.73 0.44 2.55
C LEU A 5 10.79 1.52 2.01
N GLU A 6 10.65 1.63 0.69
CA GLU A 6 9.72 2.55 0.05
C GLU A 6 8.25 2.25 0.43
N ALA A 7 7.85 0.98 0.40
CA ALA A 7 6.51 0.58 0.83
C ALA A 7 6.26 0.88 2.33
N THR A 8 7.28 0.72 3.17
CA THR A 8 7.18 1.04 4.60
C THR A 8 7.05 2.53 4.84
N LEU A 9 7.74 3.38 4.05
CA LEU A 9 7.62 4.84 4.13
C LEU A 9 6.27 5.34 3.63
N LEU A 10 5.66 4.67 2.64
CA LEU A 10 4.29 4.97 2.20
C LEU A 10 3.24 4.59 3.26
N PHE A 11 3.59 3.71 4.19
CA PHE A 11 2.72 3.24 5.28
C PHE A 11 3.04 3.86 6.66
N GLY A 12 4.25 4.40 6.86
CA GLY A 12 4.80 4.75 8.18
C GLY A 12 4.53 6.18 8.66
N GLU A 13 4.22 6.26 9.97
CA GLU A 13 4.07 7.42 10.88
C GLU A 13 3.32 8.67 10.33
N ASN A 14 2.03 8.76 10.67
CA ASN A 14 1.02 9.78 10.29
C ASN A 14 0.33 9.53 8.93
N THR A 15 -0.12 8.30 8.71
CA THR A 15 -0.80 7.79 7.50
C THR A 15 -1.72 8.80 6.80
N ASN A 16 -1.19 9.37 5.73
CA ASN A 16 -1.94 9.95 4.62
C ASN A 16 -2.57 8.80 3.83
N TYR A 17 -3.69 8.28 4.30
CA TYR A 17 -4.51 7.35 3.53
C TYR A 17 -5.05 8.08 2.30
N THR A 18 -4.31 7.98 1.20
CA THR A 18 -4.67 8.56 -0.08
C THR A 18 -4.69 7.46 -1.12
N THR A 19 -5.53 7.65 -2.14
CA THR A 19 -5.58 6.77 -3.30
C THR A 19 -4.23 6.69 -4.02
N SER A 20 -3.46 7.78 -4.06
CA SER A 20 -2.12 7.81 -4.66
C SER A 20 -1.11 6.93 -3.91
N ASN A 21 -1.12 6.95 -2.57
CA ASN A 21 -0.25 6.08 -1.78
C ASN A 21 -0.62 4.60 -1.97
N PHE A 22 -1.92 4.29 -2.05
CA PHE A 22 -2.40 2.95 -2.35
C PHE A 22 -1.96 2.47 -3.74
N GLN A 23 -2.11 3.31 -4.78
CA GLN A 23 -1.64 3.00 -6.14
C GLN A 23 -0.16 2.67 -6.14
N LYS A 24 0.66 3.50 -5.49
CA LYS A 24 2.09 3.30 -5.44
C LYS A 24 2.49 2.03 -4.68
N LEU A 25 1.78 1.68 -3.60
CA LEU A 25 1.95 0.39 -2.91
C LEU A 25 1.63 -0.81 -3.82
N MET A 26 0.58 -0.70 -4.65
CA MET A 26 0.21 -1.74 -5.62
C MET A 26 1.26 -1.89 -6.73
N GLU A 27 1.80 -0.79 -7.25
CA GLU A 27 2.92 -0.81 -8.22
C GLU A 27 4.15 -1.52 -7.65
N LEU A 28 4.54 -1.18 -6.41
CA LEU A 28 5.66 -1.81 -5.71
C LEU A 28 5.42 -3.32 -5.51
N ARG A 29 4.19 -3.73 -5.18
CA ARG A 29 3.82 -5.15 -5.05
C ARG A 29 4.00 -5.91 -6.37
N GLN A 30 3.63 -5.32 -7.50
CA GLN A 30 3.71 -5.97 -8.81
C GLN A 30 5.15 -6.28 -9.24
N VAL A 31 6.09 -5.37 -8.93
CA VAL A 31 7.50 -5.51 -9.30
C VAL A 31 8.31 -6.30 -8.27
N ALA A 32 7.83 -6.40 -7.02
CA ALA A 32 8.49 -7.17 -5.97
C ALA A 32 8.48 -8.68 -6.24
N ARG A 33 9.45 -9.40 -5.65
CA ARG A 33 9.63 -10.86 -5.78
C ARG A 33 9.99 -11.48 -4.43
N GLY A 34 9.69 -12.77 -4.28
CA GLY A 34 10.02 -13.55 -3.07
C GLY A 34 9.45 -12.93 -1.79
N ASP A 35 10.25 -12.91 -0.72
CA ASP A 35 9.86 -12.37 0.58
C ASP A 35 9.49 -10.88 0.55
N GLU A 36 10.07 -10.11 -0.38
CA GLU A 36 9.76 -8.69 -0.54
C GLU A 36 8.31 -8.50 -1.02
N ALA A 37 7.85 -9.33 -1.98
CA ALA A 37 6.46 -9.31 -2.44
C ALA A 37 5.48 -9.71 -1.33
N ARG A 38 5.84 -10.71 -0.51
CA ARG A 38 5.04 -11.15 0.63
C ARG A 38 4.84 -10.01 1.64
N ARG A 39 5.92 -9.34 2.03
CA ARG A 39 5.88 -8.26 3.01
C ARG A 39 5.16 -7.01 2.49
N ILE A 40 5.31 -6.67 1.21
CA ILE A 40 4.55 -5.56 0.61
C ILE A 40 3.05 -5.91 0.52
N GLY A 41 2.71 -7.18 0.26
CA GLY A 41 1.33 -7.67 0.33
C GLY A 41 0.70 -7.46 1.72
N GLU A 42 1.41 -7.80 2.78
CA GLU A 42 0.96 -7.55 4.17
C GLU A 42 0.72 -6.06 4.46
N LEU A 43 1.55 -5.17 3.89
CA LEU A 43 1.36 -3.72 4.01
C LEU A 43 0.13 -3.24 3.25
N VAL A 44 -0.15 -3.77 2.06
CA VAL A 44 -1.36 -3.46 1.28
C VAL A 44 -2.62 -3.90 2.04
N GLU A 45 -2.63 -5.11 2.61
CA GLU A 45 -3.75 -5.60 3.42
C GLU A 45 -4.00 -4.70 4.64
N LYS A 46 -2.93 -4.32 5.34
CA LYS A 46 -3.02 -3.36 6.45
C LYS A 46 -3.55 -2.01 5.99
N PHE A 47 -3.10 -1.49 4.85
CA PHE A 47 -3.58 -0.23 4.29
C PHE A 47 -5.09 -0.27 4.06
N ILE A 48 -5.60 -1.33 3.43
CA ILE A 48 -7.05 -1.52 3.20
C ILE A 48 -7.80 -1.58 4.53
N SER A 49 -7.31 -2.36 5.50
CA SER A 49 -8.00 -2.56 6.78
C SER A 49 -8.06 -1.32 7.67
N GLN A 50 -7.13 -0.37 7.48
CA GLN A 50 -7.01 0.83 8.31
C GLN A 50 -7.40 2.11 7.55
N SER A 51 -7.68 2.02 6.25
CA SER A 51 -8.10 3.18 5.44
C SER A 51 -9.44 3.75 5.92
N PRO A 52 -9.60 5.08 6.00
CA PRO A 52 -10.89 5.72 6.18
C PRO A 52 -11.92 5.27 5.12
N PRO A 53 -13.23 5.19 5.47
CA PRO A 53 -14.25 4.69 4.55
C PRO A 53 -14.36 5.45 3.22
N ASP A 54 -14.10 6.75 3.22
CA ASP A 54 -14.09 7.62 2.03
C ASP A 54 -12.92 7.31 1.10
N VAL A 55 -11.73 7.06 1.65
CA VAL A 55 -10.56 6.61 0.89
C VAL A 55 -10.83 5.22 0.31
N MET A 56 -11.42 4.33 1.11
CA MET A 56 -11.76 2.98 0.67
C MET A 56 -12.80 3.01 -0.46
N LYS A 57 -13.81 3.86 -0.38
CA LYS A 57 -14.78 4.07 -1.49
C LYS A 57 -14.10 4.54 -2.77
N GLN A 58 -13.13 5.45 -2.67
CA GLN A 58 -12.38 5.92 -3.83
C GLN A 58 -11.53 4.80 -4.44
N ILE A 59 -10.80 4.04 -3.62
CA ILE A 59 -10.01 2.88 -4.08
C ILE A 59 -10.91 1.85 -4.79
N MET A 60 -12.07 1.51 -4.21
CA MET A 60 -13.02 0.56 -4.81
C MET A 60 -13.64 1.07 -6.11
N SER A 61 -13.61 2.39 -6.36
CA SER A 61 -14.09 2.98 -7.62
C SER A 61 -13.01 3.01 -8.71
N MET A 62 -11.75 2.69 -8.37
CA MET A 62 -10.60 2.68 -9.28
C MET A 62 -10.25 1.28 -9.80
N ILE A 63 -10.80 0.22 -9.18
CA ILE A 63 -10.62 -1.19 -9.54
C ILE A 63 -11.86 -1.65 -10.30
#